data_AF-A0AA88A6K2-F1
#
_entry.id   AF-A0AA88A6K2-F1
#
_cell.length_a   1.000
_cell.length_b   1.000
_cell.length_c   1.000
_cell.angle_alpha   90.00
_cell.angle_beta   90.00
_cell.angle_gamma   90.00
#
_symmetry.space_group_name_H-M   'P 1'
#
loop_
_entity.id
_entity.type
_entity.pdbx_description
1 polymer ?
#
loop_
_entity_poly.entity_id
_entity_poly.type
_entity_poly.pdbx_seq_one_letter_code
_entity_poly.pdbx_strand_id
1 'polypeptide(L)'
;MESGKRGGAEAGSSSGYGDDDSLRRWKEKLLGSLESDLNGQMEPEVKFHSIGIVSDDFGEINTSLPVKEDQKDHVLFTLREGSEYRLKLTFSVLHNLVSGLTYSNTVWKGGVQVDQSKGMLGTFAPNREPYVCTLEEETTPSGVLARGIYSAKLKFEDDDRRCHMELKYSFEIKKKS
;
A
#
# COMPACT_ATOMS: atom_id res chain seq x y z
N MET A 1 1.56 -44.61 -68.44
CA MET A 1 2.16 -45.69 -67.63
C MET A 1 3.10 -44.99 -66.67
N GLU A 2 2.61 -44.68 -65.46
CA GLU A 2 2.72 -45.55 -64.25
C GLU A 2 4.04 -45.21 -63.54
N SER A 3 4.19 -44.87 -62.27
CA SER A 3 3.43 -44.83 -61.01
C SER A 3 4.18 -43.80 -60.12
N GLY A 4 3.70 -43.18 -59.04
CA GLY A 4 2.79 -43.61 -57.99
C GLY A 4 3.45 -43.44 -56.60
N LYS A 5 3.14 -42.31 -55.92
CA LYS A 5 2.80 -42.12 -54.48
C LYS A 5 3.74 -42.54 -53.32
N ARG A 6 3.86 -41.58 -52.36
CA ARG A 6 4.04 -41.64 -50.87
C ARG A 6 5.30 -40.87 -50.44
N GLY A 7 5.40 -40.11 -49.35
CA GLY A 7 4.59 -39.72 -48.19
C GLY A 7 5.55 -38.86 -47.32
N GLY A 8 5.16 -37.74 -46.71
CA GLY A 8 4.79 -37.68 -45.29
C GLY A 8 5.82 -36.88 -44.46
N ALA A 9 5.29 -36.00 -43.59
CA ALA A 9 5.93 -35.37 -42.41
C ALA A 9 7.02 -34.29 -42.69
N GLU A 10 7.23 -33.21 -41.92
CA GLU A 10 6.93 -32.88 -40.53
C GLU A 10 6.66 -31.36 -40.35
N ALA A 11 6.08 -31.03 -39.20
CA ALA A 11 5.86 -29.68 -38.71
C ALA A 11 7.17 -28.90 -38.53
N GLY A 12 7.21 -27.65 -39.02
CA GLY A 12 8.26 -26.69 -38.71
C GLY A 12 7.72 -25.62 -37.77
N SER A 13 8.07 -25.76 -36.49
CA SER A 13 7.66 -24.95 -35.35
C SER A 13 7.81 -23.44 -35.54
N SER A 14 6.81 -22.73 -35.01
CA SER A 14 6.80 -21.32 -34.61
C SER A 14 8.14 -20.87 -34.01
N SER A 15 8.87 -20.00 -34.71
CA SER A 15 10.07 -19.34 -34.21
C SER A 15 9.72 -18.15 -33.32
N GLY A 16 9.36 -18.41 -32.06
CA GLY A 16 9.12 -17.43 -31.01
C GLY A 16 10.39 -16.98 -30.28
N TYR A 17 11.46 -16.63 -30.99
CA TYR A 17 12.76 -16.29 -30.38
C TYR A 17 13.12 -14.79 -30.42
N GLY A 18 12.41 -13.96 -31.19
CA GLY A 18 12.72 -12.53 -31.33
C GLY A 18 12.01 -11.61 -30.33
N ASP A 19 10.87 -12.05 -29.81
CA ASP A 19 10.05 -11.27 -28.87
C ASP A 19 10.63 -11.34 -27.45
N ASP A 20 11.20 -12.49 -27.08
CA ASP A 20 11.73 -12.76 -25.74
C ASP A 20 12.99 -11.94 -25.42
N ASP A 21 13.94 -11.80 -26.34
CA ASP A 21 15.19 -11.05 -26.08
C ASP A 21 14.94 -9.54 -25.96
N SER A 22 14.04 -8.99 -26.76
CA SER A 22 13.65 -7.58 -26.70
C SER A 22 12.88 -7.26 -25.41
N LEU A 23 11.96 -8.15 -25.01
CA LEU A 23 11.24 -8.05 -23.75
C LEU A 23 12.16 -8.19 -22.54
N ARG A 24 13.12 -9.13 -22.59
CA ARG A 24 14.12 -9.32 -21.53
C ARG A 24 15.00 -8.09 -21.36
N ARG A 25 15.57 -7.55 -22.44
CA ARG A 25 16.38 -6.30 -22.37
C ARG A 25 15.57 -5.11 -21.88
N TRP A 26 14.31 -5.01 -22.28
CA TRP A 26 13.42 -3.94 -21.82
C TRP A 26 13.08 -4.10 -20.32
N LYS A 27 12.81 -5.32 -19.85
CA LYS A 27 12.61 -5.65 -18.44
C LYS A 27 13.87 -5.38 -17.62
N GLU A 28 15.03 -5.87 -18.06
CA GLU A 28 16.33 -5.58 -17.45
C GLU A 28 16.61 -4.07 -17.38
N LYS A 29 16.22 -3.31 -18.41
CA LYS A 29 16.37 -1.84 -18.41
C LYS A 29 15.44 -1.13 -17.42
N LEU A 30 14.24 -1.66 -17.18
CA LEU A 30 13.26 -1.08 -16.25
C LEU A 30 13.49 -1.51 -14.80
N LEU A 31 13.86 -2.78 -14.60
CA LEU A 31 13.90 -3.42 -13.29
C LEU A 31 15.36 -3.60 -12.80
N GLY A 32 16.35 -3.60 -13.70
CA GLY A 32 17.75 -3.78 -13.33
C GLY A 32 17.97 -5.07 -12.53
N SER A 33 18.67 -4.98 -11.40
CA SER A 33 18.94 -6.11 -10.50
C SER A 33 17.69 -6.66 -9.78
N LEU A 34 16.55 -5.99 -9.89
CA LEU A 34 15.29 -6.36 -9.23
C LEU A 34 14.67 -7.64 -9.83
N GLU A 35 15.07 -8.05 -11.03
CA GLU A 35 14.56 -9.27 -11.67
C GLU A 35 14.84 -10.53 -10.83
N SER A 36 15.92 -10.54 -10.03
CA SER A 36 16.23 -11.64 -9.11
C SER A 36 15.33 -11.68 -7.87
N ASP A 37 14.74 -10.54 -7.47
CA ASP A 37 13.87 -10.42 -6.29
C ASP A 37 12.39 -10.61 -6.65
N LEU A 38 12.04 -10.60 -7.94
CA LEU A 38 10.71 -10.89 -8.45
C LEU A 38 10.53 -12.40 -8.63
N ASN A 39 9.70 -13.00 -7.79
CA ASN A 39 9.29 -14.40 -7.94
C ASN A 39 7.94 -14.46 -8.66
N GLY A 40 7.97 -14.62 -9.98
CA GLY A 40 6.77 -14.65 -10.83
C GLY A 40 5.76 -15.76 -10.52
N GLN A 41 6.09 -16.69 -9.62
CA GLN A 41 5.18 -17.74 -9.15
C GLN A 41 4.40 -17.37 -7.87
N MET A 42 4.76 -16.27 -7.20
CA MET A 42 4.15 -15.83 -5.95
C MET A 42 3.38 -14.52 -6.12
N GLU A 43 2.27 -14.41 -5.40
CA GLU A 43 1.52 -13.15 -5.30
C GLU A 43 2.32 -12.10 -4.52
N PRO A 44 2.13 -10.80 -4.81
CA PRO A 44 2.77 -9.75 -4.04
C PRO A 44 2.28 -9.76 -2.59
N GLU A 45 3.21 -9.58 -1.65
CA GLU A 45 2.90 -9.44 -0.23
C GLU A 45 3.39 -8.09 0.27
N VAL A 46 2.51 -7.32 0.92
CA VAL A 46 2.87 -6.08 1.61
C VAL A 46 2.83 -6.30 3.11
N LYS A 47 3.98 -6.14 3.77
CA LYS A 47 4.10 -6.27 5.21
C LYS A 47 4.27 -4.90 5.86
N PHE A 48 3.24 -4.43 6.53
CA PHE A 48 3.29 -3.17 7.28
C PHE A 48 3.98 -3.36 8.63
N HIS A 49 4.91 -2.47 8.94
CA HIS A 49 5.75 -2.53 10.16
C HIS A 49 5.34 -1.48 11.18
N SER A 50 4.96 -0.27 10.76
CA SER A 50 4.54 0.79 11.66
C SER A 50 3.58 1.79 11.00
N ILE A 51 2.76 2.41 11.83
CA ILE A 51 2.01 3.63 11.51
C ILE A 51 2.49 4.74 12.43
N GLY A 52 2.74 5.91 11.86
CA GLY A 52 3.14 7.11 12.56
C GLY A 52 2.25 8.29 12.22
N ILE A 53 2.34 9.30 13.07
CA ILE A 53 1.68 10.59 12.92
C ILE A 53 2.77 11.65 12.97
N VAL A 54 2.77 12.55 11.99
CA VAL A 54 3.66 13.71 11.92
C VAL A 54 2.79 14.95 12.10
N SER A 55 3.09 15.79 13.08
CA SER A 55 2.43 17.06 13.30
C SER A 55 3.43 18.08 13.86
N ASP A 56 3.25 19.35 13.54
CA ASP A 56 4.09 20.44 14.04
C ASP A 56 4.04 20.59 15.57
N ASP A 57 2.97 20.11 16.21
CA ASP A 57 2.78 20.24 17.65
C ASP A 57 3.74 19.37 18.47
N PHE A 58 4.11 18.19 17.96
CA PHE A 58 4.90 17.20 18.71
C PHE A 58 5.92 16.41 17.87
N GLY A 59 6.07 16.75 16.59
CA GLY A 59 6.96 16.04 15.66
C GLY A 59 6.36 14.72 15.18
N GLU A 60 7.12 13.63 15.32
CA GLU A 60 6.73 12.31 14.81
C GLU A 60 6.55 11.30 15.94
N ILE A 61 5.40 10.64 15.99
CA ILE A 61 5.12 9.51 16.88
C ILE A 61 4.93 8.28 16.01
N ASN A 62 5.64 7.18 16.30
CA ASN A 62 5.49 5.91 15.57
C ASN A 62 4.95 4.81 16.49
N THR A 63 4.01 4.03 15.97
CA THR A 63 3.44 2.85 16.59
C THR A 63 3.73 1.62 15.72
N SER A 64 4.39 0.61 16.30
CA SER A 64 4.66 -0.65 15.62
C SER A 64 3.37 -1.46 15.40
N LEU A 65 3.30 -2.16 14.27
CA LEU A 65 2.19 -3.04 13.90
C LEU A 65 2.55 -4.52 14.15
N PRO A 66 1.56 -5.39 14.48
CA PRO A 66 0.15 -5.06 14.70
C PRO A 66 -0.08 -4.29 16.01
N VAL A 67 -1.04 -3.36 16.01
CA VAL A 67 -1.51 -2.73 17.26
C VAL A 67 -2.20 -3.80 18.09
N LYS A 68 -1.83 -3.97 19.36
CA LYS A 68 -2.45 -4.96 20.25
C LYS A 68 -3.94 -4.66 20.41
N GLU A 69 -4.81 -5.59 19.97
CA GLU A 69 -6.28 -5.48 20.05
C GLU A 69 -6.86 -5.52 21.49
N ASP A 70 -6.04 -5.85 22.48
CA ASP A 70 -6.47 -6.08 23.87
C ASP A 70 -7.01 -4.83 24.60
N GLN A 71 -7.05 -3.68 23.94
CA GLN A 71 -7.64 -2.46 24.50
C GLN A 71 -8.50 -1.78 23.45
N LYS A 72 -9.81 -2.04 23.52
CA LYS A 72 -10.87 -1.51 22.63
C LYS A 72 -10.95 0.03 22.53
N ASP A 73 -10.10 0.78 23.23
CA ASP A 73 -10.15 2.23 23.34
C ASP A 73 -8.76 2.91 23.31
N HIS A 74 -7.72 2.26 22.76
CA HIS A 74 -6.41 2.92 22.71
C HIS A 74 -6.39 4.03 21.66
N VAL A 75 -6.44 5.27 22.14
CA VAL A 75 -6.12 6.48 21.38
C VAL A 75 -4.66 6.39 20.94
N LEU A 76 -4.37 6.23 19.66
CA LEU A 76 -3.00 6.12 19.14
C LEU A 76 -2.24 7.45 19.26
N PHE A 77 -2.96 8.56 19.12
CA PHE A 77 -2.40 9.90 19.21
C PHE A 77 -3.47 10.92 19.56
N THR A 78 -3.03 12.03 20.15
CA THR A 78 -3.84 13.21 20.41
C THR A 78 -3.36 14.33 19.48
N LEU A 79 -4.29 15.06 18.87
CA LEU A 79 -4.01 16.21 18.02
C LEU A 79 -4.64 17.46 18.62
N ARG A 80 -4.01 18.61 18.39
CA ARG A 80 -4.63 19.91 18.66
C ARG A 80 -5.73 20.17 17.63
N GLU A 81 -6.77 20.88 18.02
CA GLU A 81 -7.81 21.35 17.10
C GLU A 81 -7.21 22.39 16.13
N GLY A 82 -7.57 22.29 14.84
CA GLY A 82 -7.06 23.19 13.80
C GLY A 82 -5.58 23.01 13.46
N SER A 83 -4.96 21.88 13.82
CA SER A 83 -3.58 21.58 13.44
C SER A 83 -3.51 20.64 12.24
N GLU A 84 -2.45 20.83 11.46
CA GLU A 84 -2.11 19.99 10.32
C GLU A 84 -1.37 18.73 10.81
N TYR A 85 -1.64 17.61 10.13
CA TYR A 85 -0.97 16.36 10.39
C TYR A 85 -0.87 15.50 9.14
N ARG A 86 0.07 14.55 9.16
CA ARG A 86 0.23 13.53 8.13
C ARG A 86 0.39 12.17 8.78
N LEU A 87 -0.26 11.16 8.21
CA LEU A 87 0.02 9.77 8.57
C LEU A 87 1.26 9.29 7.81
N LYS A 88 2.12 8.54 8.49
CA LYS A 88 3.36 7.98 7.95
C LYS A 88 3.34 6.46 8.10
N LEU A 89 3.65 5.74 7.04
CA LEU A 89 3.62 4.27 7.01
C LEU A 89 5.01 3.75 6.66
N THR A 90 5.42 2.69 7.36
CA THR A 90 6.62 1.93 7.03
C THR A 90 6.22 0.50 6.68
N PHE A 91 6.57 0.03 5.49
CA PHE A 91 6.19 -1.30 5.02
C PHE A 91 7.23 -1.90 4.07
N SER A 92 7.26 -3.22 3.95
CA SER A 92 8.05 -3.94 2.95
C SER A 92 7.15 -4.57 1.91
N VAL A 93 7.64 -4.66 0.68
CA VAL A 93 7.02 -5.45 -0.38
C VAL A 93 7.89 -6.68 -0.61
N LEU A 94 7.25 -7.83 -0.73
CA LEU A 94 7.89 -9.12 -0.93
C LEU A 94 7.30 -9.80 -2.16
N HIS A 95 8.10 -10.71 -2.73
CA HIS A 95 7.75 -11.64 -3.80
C HIS A 95 7.46 -11.04 -5.18
N ASN A 96 6.65 -9.98 -5.28
CA ASN A 96 6.28 -9.42 -6.57
C ASN A 96 5.94 -7.92 -6.47
N LEU A 97 5.77 -7.30 -7.64
CA LEU A 97 5.36 -5.91 -7.77
C LEU A 97 3.92 -5.71 -7.25
N VAL A 98 3.73 -4.67 -6.45
CA VAL A 98 2.41 -4.17 -6.05
C VAL A 98 2.10 -2.96 -6.92
N SER A 99 1.17 -3.11 -7.87
CA SER A 99 0.72 -2.02 -8.74
C SER A 99 -0.43 -1.26 -8.11
N GLY A 100 -0.38 0.07 -8.21
CA GLY A 100 -1.49 0.94 -7.81
C GLY A 100 -1.94 0.75 -6.37
N LEU A 101 -0.99 0.64 -5.45
CA LEU A 101 -1.32 0.64 -4.02
C LEU A 101 -2.01 1.96 -3.68
N THR A 102 -3.22 1.85 -3.17
CA THR A 102 -4.07 2.96 -2.73
C THR A 102 -4.39 2.83 -1.26
N TYR A 103 -4.79 3.95 -0.66
CA TYR A 103 -5.34 3.96 0.69
C TYR A 103 -6.74 4.54 0.70
N SER A 104 -7.51 4.14 1.70
CA SER A 104 -8.71 4.84 2.14
C SER A 104 -8.69 4.97 3.66
N ASN A 105 -8.90 6.18 4.16
CA ASN A 105 -9.08 6.44 5.57
C ASN A 105 -10.50 6.97 5.78
N THR A 106 -11.28 6.29 6.61
CA THR A 106 -12.63 6.74 6.96
C THR A 106 -12.66 7.05 8.44
N VAL A 107 -13.26 8.19 8.81
CA VAL A 107 -13.26 8.70 10.18
C VAL A 107 -14.69 8.86 10.68
N TRP A 108 -14.91 8.45 11.93
CA TRP A 108 -16.19 8.51 12.63
C TRP A 108 -16.07 9.25 13.95
N LYS A 109 -17.14 9.98 14.30
CA LYS A 109 -17.33 10.58 15.61
C LYS A 109 -18.68 10.14 16.18
N GLY A 110 -18.67 9.49 17.34
CA GLY A 110 -19.91 9.00 17.98
C GLY A 110 -20.73 8.06 17.08
N GLY A 111 -20.06 7.25 16.25
CA GLY A 111 -20.70 6.33 15.31
C GLY A 111 -21.17 6.93 13.98
N VAL A 112 -21.10 8.26 13.81
CA VAL A 112 -21.42 8.94 12.55
C VAL A 112 -20.15 9.16 11.74
N GLN A 113 -20.16 8.82 10.45
CA GLN A 113 -19.05 9.10 9.56
C GLN A 113 -18.94 10.62 9.35
N VAL A 114 -17.78 11.18 9.64
CA VAL A 114 -17.53 12.63 9.56
C VAL A 114 -16.55 13.00 8.46
N ASP A 115 -15.72 12.05 8.02
CA ASP A 115 -14.74 12.28 6.97
C ASP A 115 -14.37 10.97 6.24
N GLN A 116 -13.90 11.10 4.99
CA GLN A 116 -13.26 10.03 4.24
C GLN A 116 -12.25 10.60 3.24
N SER A 117 -10.99 10.20 3.40
CA SER A 117 -9.91 10.50 2.45
C SER A 117 -9.45 9.24 1.72
N LYS A 118 -8.99 9.40 0.47
CA LYS A 118 -8.46 8.33 -0.37
C LYS A 118 -7.34 8.89 -1.23
N GLY A 119 -6.31 8.09 -1.45
CA GLY A 119 -5.19 8.50 -2.30
C GLY A 119 -4.42 7.32 -2.88
N MET A 120 -3.61 7.60 -3.88
CA MET A 120 -2.74 6.63 -4.54
C MET A 120 -1.31 6.79 -4.00
N LEU A 121 -0.75 5.71 -3.48
CA LEU A 121 0.65 5.66 -3.06
C LEU A 121 1.58 5.33 -4.24
N GLY A 122 1.10 4.52 -5.18
CA GLY A 122 1.81 4.21 -6.41
C GLY A 122 2.18 2.73 -6.53
N THR A 123 3.29 2.46 -7.22
CA THR A 123 3.75 1.10 -7.51
C THR A 123 5.02 0.79 -6.74
N PHE A 124 5.05 -0.36 -6.08
CA PHE A 124 6.15 -0.75 -5.18
C PHE A 124 6.68 -2.13 -5.56
N ALA A 125 7.99 -2.23 -5.75
CA ALA A 125 8.64 -3.50 -6.03
C ALA A 125 9.16 -4.15 -4.75
N PRO A 126 9.52 -5.44 -4.77
CA PRO A 126 10.23 -6.03 -3.65
C PRO A 126 11.51 -5.26 -3.35
N ASN A 127 11.74 -4.93 -2.07
CA ASN A 127 12.94 -4.21 -1.66
C ASN A 127 13.43 -4.72 -0.31
N ARG A 128 14.76 -4.74 -0.15
CA ARG A 128 15.41 -5.13 1.11
C ARG A 128 15.14 -4.11 2.21
N GLU A 129 15.17 -2.83 1.86
CA GLU A 129 14.87 -1.74 2.78
C GLU A 129 13.36 -1.43 2.75
N PRO A 130 12.72 -1.23 3.92
CA PRO A 130 11.32 -0.83 3.97
C PRO A 130 11.07 0.51 3.28
N TYR A 131 9.93 0.59 2.59
CA TYR A 131 9.39 1.84 2.09
C TYR A 131 8.84 2.69 3.23
N VAL A 132 8.98 4.00 3.09
CA VAL A 132 8.39 5.01 3.98
C VAL A 132 7.53 5.95 3.14
N CYS A 133 6.24 6.02 3.44
CA CYS A 133 5.29 6.87 2.72
C CYS A 133 4.53 7.76 3.70
N THR A 134 4.36 9.03 3.38
CA THR A 134 3.41 9.92 4.05
C THR A 134 2.15 10.05 3.22
N LEU A 135 0.99 9.96 3.86
CA LEU A 135 -0.29 10.24 3.23
C LEU A 135 -0.46 11.74 2.99
N GLU A 136 -1.55 12.11 2.33
CA GLU A 136 -1.93 13.51 2.15
C GLU A 136 -2.09 14.20 3.52
N GLU A 137 -1.85 15.51 3.51
CA GLU A 137 -1.97 16.35 4.70
C GLU A 137 -3.42 16.63 5.02
N GLU A 138 -3.74 16.53 6.30
CA GLU A 138 -5.09 16.70 6.82
C GLU A 138 -5.07 17.77 7.91
N THR A 139 -6.18 18.49 8.08
CA THR A 139 -6.34 19.49 9.15
C THR A 139 -7.45 19.05 10.10
N THR A 140 -7.16 19.03 11.40
CA THR A 140 -8.19 18.69 12.39
C THR A 140 -9.28 19.76 12.46
N PRO A 141 -10.55 19.37 12.65
CA PRO A 141 -11.63 20.34 12.84
C PRO A 141 -11.43 21.15 14.13
N SER A 142 -11.96 22.37 14.14
CA SER A 142 -11.89 23.30 15.28
C SER A 142 -13.25 23.52 15.94
N GLY A 143 -13.25 23.80 17.24
CA GLY A 143 -14.42 24.21 18.01
C GLY A 143 -14.85 23.17 19.05
N VAL A 144 -15.68 23.60 20.01
CA VAL A 144 -16.06 22.77 21.16
C VAL A 144 -16.70 21.44 20.73
N LEU A 145 -17.50 21.45 19.67
CA LEU A 145 -18.13 20.25 19.12
C LEU A 145 -17.18 19.37 18.31
N ALA A 146 -16.01 19.86 17.89
CA ALA A 146 -15.01 19.08 17.17
C ALA A 146 -14.08 18.30 18.11
N ARG A 147 -14.01 18.67 19.38
CA ARG A 147 -13.14 17.99 20.36
C ARG A 147 -13.71 16.63 20.76
N GLY A 148 -12.84 15.73 21.21
CA GLY A 148 -13.16 14.39 21.69
C GLY A 148 -12.51 13.28 20.88
N ILE A 149 -12.96 12.05 21.13
CA ILE A 149 -12.42 10.84 20.53
C ILE A 149 -13.08 10.56 19.18
N TYR A 150 -12.25 10.19 18.22
CA TYR A 150 -12.62 9.75 16.89
C TYR A 150 -12.16 8.31 16.71
N SER A 151 -12.92 7.54 15.95
CA SER A 151 -12.50 6.23 15.46
C SER A 151 -12.24 6.34 13.97
N ALA A 152 -11.28 5.59 13.46
CA ALA A 152 -10.91 5.60 12.08
C ALA A 152 -10.56 4.20 11.58
N LYS A 153 -10.65 4.03 10.27
CA LYS A 153 -10.35 2.79 9.58
C LYS A 153 -9.52 3.12 8.35
N LEU A 154 -8.26 2.74 8.41
CA LEU A 154 -7.30 2.87 7.34
C LEU A 154 -7.16 1.54 6.61
N LYS A 155 -7.38 1.55 5.30
CA LYS A 155 -7.34 0.35 4.46
C LYS A 155 -6.41 0.58 3.28
N PHE A 156 -5.62 -0.43 2.91
CA PHE A 156 -4.74 -0.42 1.75
C PHE A 156 -5.13 -1.51 0.76
N GLU A 157 -5.31 -1.13 -0.51
CA GLU A 157 -5.71 -2.01 -1.60
C GLU A 157 -4.88 -1.73 -2.86
N ASP A 158 -4.58 -2.76 -3.65
CA ASP A 158 -3.92 -2.61 -4.95
C ASP A 158 -4.92 -2.63 -6.13
N ASP A 159 -4.43 -2.47 -7.35
CA ASP A 159 -5.25 -2.46 -8.58
C ASP A 159 -6.03 -3.77 -8.80
N ASP A 160 -5.51 -4.89 -8.28
CA ASP A 160 -6.14 -6.22 -8.31
C ASP A 160 -7.21 -6.38 -7.20
N ARG A 161 -7.49 -5.31 -6.44
CA ARG A 161 -8.39 -5.28 -5.27
C ARG A 161 -7.96 -6.20 -4.14
N ARG A 162 -6.67 -6.55 -4.06
CA ARG A 162 -6.15 -7.27 -2.90
C ARG A 162 -6.05 -6.30 -1.73
N CYS A 163 -6.66 -6.68 -0.60
CA CYS A 163 -6.53 -5.93 0.64
C CYS A 163 -5.25 -6.35 1.36
N HIS A 164 -4.29 -5.43 1.42
CA HIS A 164 -2.98 -5.67 2.04
C HIS A 164 -3.00 -5.40 3.55
N MET A 165 -3.82 -4.46 4.00
CA MET A 165 -4.03 -4.19 5.42
C MET A 165 -5.36 -3.46 5.65
N GLU A 166 -6.03 -3.78 6.76
CA GLU A 166 -7.07 -2.96 7.37
C GLU A 166 -6.71 -2.70 8.83
N LEU A 167 -6.56 -1.43 9.20
CA LEU A 167 -6.25 -0.99 10.55
C LEU A 167 -7.38 -0.13 11.10
N LYS A 168 -7.95 -0.57 12.23
CA LYS A 168 -8.87 0.24 13.04
C LYS A 168 -8.07 0.93 14.13
N TYR A 169 -8.27 2.23 14.30
CA TYR A 169 -7.59 3.02 15.32
C TYR A 169 -8.48 4.12 15.86
N SER A 170 -8.13 4.65 17.03
CA SER A 170 -8.80 5.83 17.59
C SER A 170 -7.77 6.94 17.80
N PHE A 171 -8.22 8.19 17.72
CA PHE A 171 -7.42 9.37 18.03
C PHE A 171 -8.27 10.42 18.74
N GLU A 172 -7.64 11.37 19.42
CA GLU A 172 -8.35 12.40 20.17
C GLU A 172 -8.02 13.80 19.68
N ILE A 173 -9.01 14.68 19.59
CA ILE A 173 -8.82 16.10 19.28
C ILE A 173 -9.06 16.94 20.54
N LYS A 174 -8.07 17.75 20.93
CA LYS A 174 -8.12 18.63 22.10
C LYS A 174 -7.78 20.08 21.74
N LYS A 175 -8.10 21.02 22.63
CA LYS A 175 -7.72 22.44 22.46
C LYS A 175 -6.21 22.67 22.56
N LYS A 176 -5.53 21.85 23.36
CA LYS A 176 -4.07 21.81 23.49
C LYS A 176 -3.67 20.34 23.46
N SER A 177 -2.63 20.03 22.69
CA SER A 177 -2.07 18.68 22.62
C SER A 177 -1.25 18.35 23.86
#